data_AF-A0A0R3RN28-F1
#
_entry.id   AF-A0A0R3RN28-F1
#
_cell.length_a   1.000
_cell.length_b   1.000
_cell.length_c   1.000
_cell.angle_alpha   90.00
_cell.angle_beta   90.00
_cell.angle_gamma   90.00
#
_symmetry.space_group_name_H-M   'P 1'
#
loop_
_entity.id
_entity.type
_entity.pdbx_description
1 polymer ?
#
loop_
_entity_poly.entity_id
_entity_poly.type
_entity_poly.pdbx_seq_one_letter_code
_entity_poly.pdbx_strand_id
1 'polypeptide(L)'
;YALVRVSKKTGNFFVLHNNICDISQTTTERVKSAYGNFSKVGDVERSVQCEMLLQEQADIALLCFSNEDVDASGTVIEFLRRYVCVLKTEEFEKRHNFTGRMICIAMDRYRAASDVDLSNMDGEIVVEFMAYRKQLRNMLSAVGDFEPESILMKLEPSVRNVCENWKQCHVNVIEATLALVYDLADFIHTNFGSNSSVVSERAKILTIQILQSTINHCGLPYINTLFFEIACRYERILQSSTGPLLMILEAFLDTRGLRQASLQSRSRITYLFCRFVKAHKLFLGNQAENILAQLESFFTVTSEEDYQLSKEDQMYLYESTSVLIVHSNLPVERKQEYMKILGLSLLQKFSLITEGLSQTKDVKEIKQFFQQYADVIGYSARVTKAFTNNYTMQCCQCTVIFTELMEVRYSFAYLTSLRCLGSFTKSV
;
A
#
# COMPACT_ATOMS: atom_id res chain seq x y z
N TYR A 1 -18.15 0.80 -38.23
CA TYR A 1 -18.41 -0.26 -37.24
C TYR A 1 -19.85 -0.11 -36.77
N ALA A 2 -20.60 -1.19 -36.59
CA ALA A 2 -22.05 -1.08 -36.42
C ALA A 2 -22.52 -1.33 -34.97
N LEU A 3 -23.25 -0.37 -34.41
CA LEU A 3 -23.92 -0.45 -33.11
C LEU A 3 -25.34 -0.97 -33.28
N VAL A 4 -25.74 -1.92 -32.43
CA VAL A 4 -27.08 -2.51 -32.46
C VAL A 4 -28.00 -1.81 -31.47
N ARG A 5 -29.08 -1.19 -31.96
CA ARG A 5 -30.12 -0.57 -31.10
C ARG A 5 -31.37 -1.46 -31.05
N VAL A 6 -31.75 -1.93 -29.87
CA VAL A 6 -32.95 -2.77 -29.66
C VAL A 6 -34.19 -1.89 -29.44
N SER A 7 -35.18 -1.96 -30.34
CA SER A 7 -36.45 -1.23 -30.19
C SER A 7 -37.39 -1.89 -29.18
N LYS A 8 -37.84 -1.13 -28.17
CA LYS A 8 -38.75 -1.59 -27.10
C LYS A 8 -40.13 -2.04 -27.61
N LYS A 9 -40.53 -1.68 -28.83
CA LYS A 9 -41.88 -1.95 -29.37
C LYS A 9 -41.97 -3.18 -30.28
N THR A 10 -40.86 -3.68 -30.82
CA THR A 10 -40.90 -4.72 -31.86
C THR A 10 -39.90 -5.85 -31.68
N GLY A 11 -38.92 -5.74 -30.77
CA GLY A 11 -37.88 -6.75 -30.60
C GLY A 11 -36.91 -6.88 -31.79
N ASN A 12 -37.01 -6.01 -32.80
CA ASN A 12 -36.14 -6.01 -33.96
C ASN A 12 -34.80 -5.33 -33.66
N PHE A 13 -33.72 -5.94 -34.17
CA PHE A 13 -32.35 -5.43 -34.12
C PHE A 13 -32.11 -4.50 -35.32
N PHE A 14 -31.56 -3.31 -35.06
CA PHE A 14 -31.10 -2.39 -36.11
C PHE A 14 -29.60 -2.19 -36.00
N VAL A 15 -28.89 -2.45 -37.10
CA VAL A 15 -27.45 -2.28 -37.26
C VAL A 15 -27.18 -0.84 -37.73
N LEU A 16 -26.59 0.02 -36.89
CA LEU A 16 -26.21 1.39 -37.25
C LEU A 16 -24.69 1.51 -37.36
N HIS A 17 -24.15 1.80 -38.55
CA HIS A 17 -22.74 2.12 -38.75
C HIS A 17 -22.37 3.45 -38.07
N ASN A 18 -21.70 3.43 -36.91
CA ASN A 18 -21.13 4.61 -36.25
C ASN A 18 -19.75 4.32 -35.60
N ASN A 19 -18.99 5.38 -35.37
CA ASN A 19 -17.59 5.38 -34.94
C ASN A 19 -17.34 4.60 -33.63
N ILE A 20 -16.13 4.02 -33.52
CA ILE A 20 -15.65 3.15 -32.44
C ILE A 20 -15.75 3.81 -31.04
N CYS A 21 -15.86 5.15 -30.97
CA CYS A 21 -16.03 5.90 -29.72
C CYS A 21 -17.37 5.70 -29.01
N ASP A 22 -18.38 5.09 -29.65
CA ASP A 22 -19.74 4.94 -29.09
C ASP A 22 -20.06 3.53 -28.55
N ILE A 23 -19.06 2.80 -28.02
CA ILE A 23 -19.31 1.61 -27.17
C ILE A 23 -19.86 2.10 -25.81
N SER A 24 -21.05 2.69 -25.83
CA SER A 24 -21.71 3.21 -24.63
C SER A 24 -22.15 2.06 -23.72
N GLN A 25 -22.06 2.26 -22.40
CA GLN A 25 -22.61 1.37 -21.35
C GLN A 25 -24.05 0.92 -21.65
N THR A 26 -24.81 1.76 -22.36
CA THR A 26 -26.22 1.57 -22.71
C THR A 26 -26.45 0.48 -23.76
N THR A 27 -25.51 0.22 -24.67
CA THR A 27 -25.65 -0.85 -25.68
C THR A 27 -25.45 -2.22 -25.03
N THR A 28 -24.44 -2.34 -24.16
CA THR A 28 -24.10 -3.56 -23.42
C THR A 28 -25.20 -4.00 -22.47
N GLU A 29 -25.78 -3.07 -21.71
CA GLU A 29 -26.89 -3.35 -20.80
C GLU A 29 -28.12 -3.85 -21.56
N ARG A 30 -28.38 -3.29 -22.75
CA ARG A 30 -29.51 -3.70 -23.59
C ARG A 30 -29.31 -5.08 -24.20
N VAL A 31 -28.10 -5.42 -24.65
CA VAL A 31 -27.83 -6.75 -25.22
C VAL A 31 -27.78 -7.82 -24.11
N LYS A 32 -27.18 -7.55 -22.94
CA LYS A 32 -27.21 -8.48 -21.79
C LYS A 32 -28.62 -8.67 -21.23
N SER A 33 -29.40 -7.59 -21.10
CA SER A 33 -30.80 -7.68 -20.68
C SER A 33 -31.66 -8.43 -21.69
N ALA A 34 -31.42 -8.23 -22.99
CA ALA A 34 -32.10 -8.97 -24.05
C ALA A 34 -31.75 -10.46 -24.00
N TYR A 35 -30.46 -10.83 -23.88
CA TYR A 35 -30.01 -12.22 -23.72
C TYR A 35 -30.66 -12.89 -22.50
N GLY A 36 -30.61 -12.24 -21.33
CA GLY A 36 -31.22 -12.78 -20.12
C GLY A 36 -32.75 -12.93 -20.22
N ASN A 37 -33.41 -12.11 -21.03
CA ASN A 37 -34.85 -12.23 -21.28
C ASN A 37 -35.17 -13.35 -22.31
N PHE A 38 -34.41 -13.47 -23.40
CA PHE A 38 -34.62 -14.51 -24.41
C PHE A 38 -34.29 -15.91 -23.89
N SER A 39 -33.21 -16.04 -23.10
CA SER A 39 -32.85 -17.28 -22.41
C SER A 39 -33.94 -17.74 -21.43
N LYS A 40 -34.56 -16.81 -20.69
CA LYS A 40 -35.69 -17.10 -19.78
C LYS A 40 -36.99 -17.47 -20.49
N VAL A 41 -37.19 -17.00 -21.72
CA VAL A 41 -38.40 -17.24 -22.52
C VAL A 41 -38.25 -18.47 -23.43
N GLY A 42 -37.06 -19.08 -23.50
CA GLY A 42 -36.81 -20.27 -24.33
C GLY A 42 -36.67 -19.97 -25.83
N ASP A 43 -36.44 -18.70 -26.21
CA ASP A 43 -36.21 -18.28 -27.60
C ASP A 43 -34.73 -18.51 -27.96
N VAL A 44 -34.42 -19.78 -28.30
CA VAL A 44 -33.05 -20.26 -28.54
C VAL A 44 -32.38 -19.53 -29.70
N GLU A 45 -33.10 -19.23 -30.77
CA GLU A 45 -32.55 -18.60 -31.99
C GLU A 45 -32.09 -17.16 -31.72
N ARG A 46 -32.90 -16.36 -31.01
CA ARG A 46 -32.52 -14.99 -30.62
C ARG A 46 -31.47 -14.95 -29.52
N SER A 47 -31.43 -15.96 -28.65
CA SER A 47 -30.38 -16.11 -27.65
C SER A 47 -29.02 -16.32 -28.34
N VAL A 48 -28.95 -17.22 -29.32
CA VAL A 48 -27.73 -17.50 -30.10
C VAL A 48 -27.29 -16.28 -30.91
N GLN A 49 -28.21 -15.56 -31.56
CA GLN A 49 -27.87 -14.31 -32.27
C GLN A 49 -27.32 -13.22 -31.33
N CYS A 50 -27.89 -13.06 -30.13
CA CYS A 50 -27.36 -12.14 -29.13
C CYS A 50 -25.94 -12.53 -28.68
N GLU A 51 -25.69 -13.82 -28.49
CA GLU A 51 -24.40 -14.36 -28.07
C GLU A 51 -23.31 -14.13 -29.12
N MET A 52 -23.60 -14.40 -30.39
CA MET A 52 -22.68 -14.12 -31.50
C MET A 52 -22.31 -12.64 -31.60
N LEU A 53 -23.29 -11.74 -31.46
CA LEU A 53 -23.05 -10.29 -31.49
C LEU A 53 -22.25 -9.82 -30.28
N LEU A 54 -22.50 -10.38 -29.09
CA LEU A 54 -21.70 -10.09 -27.90
C LEU A 54 -20.26 -10.54 -28.08
N GLN A 55 -20.03 -11.71 -28.67
CA GLN A 55 -18.70 -12.23 -28.93
C GLN A 55 -17.93 -11.35 -29.93
N GLU A 56 -18.56 -10.95 -31.04
CA GLU A 56 -17.93 -10.05 -32.04
C GLU A 56 -17.55 -8.70 -31.42
N GLN A 57 -18.45 -8.12 -30.61
CA GLN A 57 -18.15 -6.89 -29.88
C GLN A 57 -17.03 -7.08 -28.85
N ALA A 58 -16.95 -8.27 -28.24
CA ALA A 58 -15.93 -8.58 -27.27
C ALA A 58 -14.53 -8.70 -27.88
N ASP A 59 -14.40 -9.26 -29.08
CA ASP A 59 -13.12 -9.28 -29.80
C ASP A 59 -12.66 -7.88 -30.21
N ILE A 60 -13.59 -7.02 -30.67
CA ILE A 60 -13.29 -5.61 -30.97
C ILE A 60 -12.88 -4.87 -29.70
N ALA A 61 -13.59 -5.11 -28.59
CA ALA A 61 -13.26 -4.53 -27.30
C ALA A 61 -11.87 -4.96 -26.82
N LEU A 62 -11.45 -6.23 -27.01
CA LEU A 62 -10.08 -6.65 -26.71
C LEU A 62 -9.03 -5.92 -27.55
N LEU A 63 -9.31 -5.67 -28.84
CA LEU A 63 -8.41 -4.89 -29.69
C LEU A 63 -8.28 -3.45 -29.18
N CYS A 64 -9.40 -2.79 -28.85
CA CYS A 64 -9.40 -1.45 -28.27
C CYS A 64 -8.70 -1.42 -26.91
N PHE A 65 -8.86 -2.46 -26.10
CA PHE A 65 -8.22 -2.59 -24.80
C PHE A 65 -6.69 -2.69 -24.91
N SER A 66 -6.17 -3.29 -25.99
CA SER A 66 -4.74 -3.34 -26.26
C SER A 66 -4.12 -2.02 -26.77
N ASN A 67 -4.92 -0.97 -26.95
CA ASN A 67 -4.43 0.32 -27.42
C ASN A 67 -3.45 0.94 -26.41
N GLU A 68 -2.41 1.63 -26.93
CA GLU A 68 -1.41 2.33 -26.13
C GLU A 68 -2.01 3.50 -25.35
N ASP A 69 -3.02 4.17 -25.92
CA ASP A 69 -3.78 5.24 -25.29
C ASP A 69 -4.63 4.70 -24.12
N VAL A 70 -4.37 5.23 -22.92
CA VAL A 70 -5.05 4.86 -21.67
C VAL A 70 -6.53 5.22 -21.71
N ASP A 71 -6.90 6.34 -22.33
CA ASP A 71 -8.28 6.76 -22.44
C ASP A 71 -9.05 5.84 -23.38
N ALA A 72 -8.48 5.56 -24.56
CA ALA A 72 -9.07 4.65 -25.53
C ALA A 72 -9.24 3.24 -24.94
N SER A 73 -8.21 2.72 -24.29
CA SER A 73 -8.23 1.43 -23.60
C SER A 73 -9.24 1.41 -22.44
N GLY A 74 -9.33 2.50 -21.67
CA GLY A 74 -10.23 2.66 -20.53
C GLY A 74 -11.71 2.57 -20.91
N THR A 75 -12.09 3.05 -22.10
CA THR A 75 -13.49 3.07 -22.56
C THR A 75 -14.16 1.68 -22.59
N VAL A 76 -13.38 0.62 -22.78
CA VAL A 76 -13.89 -0.75 -22.96
C VAL A 76 -13.75 -1.65 -21.73
N ILE A 77 -13.05 -1.20 -20.68
CA ILE A 77 -12.80 -2.04 -19.49
C ILE A 77 -14.09 -2.46 -18.80
N GLU A 78 -15.05 -1.54 -18.64
CA GLU A 78 -16.31 -1.87 -17.97
C GLU A 78 -17.17 -2.84 -18.79
N PHE A 79 -17.11 -2.74 -20.12
CA PHE A 79 -17.72 -3.73 -21.01
C PHE A 79 -17.08 -5.10 -20.79
N LEU A 80 -15.74 -5.19 -20.87
CA LEU A 80 -15.01 -6.46 -20.72
C LEU A 80 -15.27 -7.08 -19.35
N ARG A 81 -15.21 -6.29 -18.27
CA ARG A 81 -15.52 -6.73 -16.90
C ARG A 81 -16.93 -7.33 -16.79
N ARG A 82 -17.93 -6.74 -17.46
CA ARG A 82 -19.31 -7.27 -17.48
C ARG A 82 -19.45 -8.50 -18.37
N TYR A 83 -18.71 -8.55 -19.47
CA TYR A 83 -18.68 -9.68 -20.39
C TYR A 83 -18.08 -10.93 -19.74
N VAL A 84 -17.14 -10.77 -18.81
CA VAL A 84 -16.65 -11.86 -17.95
C VAL A 84 -17.78 -12.61 -17.24
N CYS A 85 -18.89 -11.94 -16.86
CA CYS A 85 -20.05 -12.64 -16.29
C CYS A 85 -20.76 -13.57 -17.28
N VAL A 86 -20.70 -13.28 -18.57
CA VAL A 86 -21.24 -14.15 -19.64
C VAL A 86 -20.26 -15.30 -19.86
N LEU A 87 -18.96 -15.03 -19.91
CA LEU A 87 -17.93 -16.07 -20.04
C LEU A 87 -17.96 -17.12 -18.92
N LYS A 88 -18.45 -16.76 -17.72
CA LYS A 88 -18.65 -17.71 -16.61
C LYS A 88 -19.60 -18.87 -16.98
N THR A 89 -20.56 -18.64 -17.89
CA THR A 89 -21.54 -19.67 -18.32
C THR A 89 -21.11 -20.43 -19.57
N GLU A 90 -20.07 -19.98 -20.25
CA GLU A 90 -19.55 -20.59 -21.47
C GLU A 90 -18.68 -21.83 -21.21
N GLU A 91 -18.52 -22.64 -22.26
CA GLU A 91 -17.60 -23.77 -22.28
C GLU A 91 -16.15 -23.33 -22.00
N PHE A 92 -15.41 -24.16 -21.28
CA PHE A 92 -14.05 -23.83 -20.82
C PHE A 92 -13.12 -23.42 -21.96
N GLU A 93 -13.10 -24.15 -23.08
CA GLU A 93 -12.17 -23.86 -24.19
C GLU A 93 -12.42 -22.47 -24.81
N LYS A 94 -13.70 -22.12 -25.02
CA LYS A 94 -14.09 -20.83 -25.61
C LYS A 94 -13.77 -19.67 -24.67
N ARG A 95 -14.07 -19.82 -23.37
CA ARG A 95 -13.78 -18.76 -22.39
C ARG A 95 -12.29 -18.62 -22.09
N HIS A 96 -11.55 -19.73 -21.98
CA HIS A 96 -10.16 -19.73 -21.52
C HIS A 96 -9.21 -19.00 -22.47
N ASN A 97 -9.43 -19.10 -23.79
CA ASN A 97 -8.63 -18.34 -24.76
C ASN A 97 -8.87 -16.83 -24.58
N PHE A 98 -10.13 -16.42 -24.47
CA PHE A 98 -10.52 -15.02 -24.34
C PHE A 98 -10.04 -14.41 -23.03
N THR A 99 -10.30 -15.07 -21.89
CA THR A 99 -9.78 -14.65 -20.57
C THR A 99 -8.25 -14.63 -20.60
N GLY A 100 -7.63 -15.61 -21.25
CA GLY A 100 -6.19 -15.67 -21.42
C GLY A 100 -5.59 -14.44 -22.12
N ARG A 101 -6.20 -13.99 -23.21
CA ARG A 101 -5.82 -12.76 -23.93
C ARG A 101 -6.07 -11.52 -23.08
N MET A 102 -7.24 -11.45 -22.44
CA MET A 102 -7.60 -10.34 -21.55
C MET A 102 -6.60 -10.15 -20.41
N ILE A 103 -6.18 -11.24 -19.75
CA ILE A 103 -5.20 -11.18 -18.66
C ILE A 103 -3.84 -10.66 -19.18
N CYS A 104 -3.36 -11.17 -20.32
CA CYS A 104 -2.10 -10.71 -20.90
C CYS A 104 -2.12 -9.22 -21.22
N ILE A 105 -3.18 -8.73 -21.86
CA ILE A 105 -3.32 -7.29 -22.17
C ILE A 105 -3.37 -6.49 -20.86
N ALA A 106 -4.17 -6.93 -19.87
CA ALA A 106 -4.26 -6.23 -18.59
C ALA A 106 -2.90 -6.11 -17.89
N MET A 107 -2.12 -7.21 -17.83
CA MET A 107 -0.78 -7.20 -17.24
C MET A 107 0.20 -6.31 -17.99
N ASP A 108 0.11 -6.24 -19.32
CA ASP A 108 0.93 -5.33 -20.12
C ASP A 108 0.56 -3.87 -19.88
N ARG A 109 -0.75 -3.57 -19.86
CA ARG A 109 -1.31 -2.23 -19.56
C ARG A 109 -1.12 -1.79 -18.11
N TYR A 110 -0.70 -2.70 -17.22
CA TYR A 110 -0.25 -2.32 -15.88
C TYR A 110 1.07 -1.55 -15.93
N ARG A 111 1.87 -1.64 -17.00
CA ARG A 111 3.15 -0.90 -17.12
C ARG A 111 2.91 0.59 -17.32
N ALA A 112 3.63 1.39 -16.54
CA ALA A 112 3.67 2.83 -16.73
C ALA A 112 4.35 3.17 -18.07
N ALA A 113 3.74 4.09 -18.81
CA ALA A 113 4.35 4.72 -19.97
C ALA A 113 5.46 5.68 -19.53
N SER A 114 6.33 6.09 -20.46
CA SER A 114 7.53 6.88 -20.15
C SER A 114 7.26 8.28 -19.59
N ASP A 115 6.06 8.81 -19.84
CA ASP A 115 5.55 10.10 -19.38
C ASP A 115 4.94 10.05 -17.96
N VAL A 116 4.73 8.86 -17.40
CA VAL A 116 4.19 8.67 -16.06
C VAL A 116 5.33 8.64 -15.04
N ASP A 117 5.51 9.74 -14.31
CA ASP A 117 6.53 9.86 -13.27
C ASP A 117 6.04 9.32 -11.91
N LEU A 118 6.28 8.02 -11.66
CA LEU A 118 5.94 7.36 -10.40
C LEU A 118 6.74 7.85 -9.18
N SER A 119 7.70 8.75 -9.36
CA SER A 119 8.37 9.39 -8.22
C SER A 119 7.52 10.48 -7.56
N ASN A 120 6.55 11.05 -8.29
CA ASN A 120 5.63 12.07 -7.79
C ASN A 120 4.17 11.58 -7.80
N MET A 121 3.76 10.92 -6.72
CA MET A 121 2.43 10.32 -6.61
C MET A 121 1.26 11.31 -6.64
N ASP A 122 1.52 12.60 -6.41
CA ASP A 122 0.49 13.66 -6.40
C ASP A 122 0.31 14.32 -7.78
N GLY A 123 1.08 13.90 -8.79
CA GLY A 123 0.94 14.39 -10.16
C GLY A 123 -0.37 13.93 -10.81
N GLU A 124 -1.06 14.82 -11.52
CA GLU A 124 -2.34 14.55 -12.19
C GLU A 124 -2.29 13.29 -13.08
N ILE A 125 -1.27 13.19 -13.93
CA ILE A 125 -1.04 12.03 -14.82
C ILE A 125 -0.90 10.72 -14.02
N VAL A 126 -0.19 10.75 -12.87
CA VAL A 126 -0.02 9.57 -12.02
C VAL A 126 -1.34 9.19 -11.37
N VAL A 127 -2.12 10.18 -10.89
CA VAL A 127 -3.44 9.95 -10.30
C VAL A 127 -4.40 9.31 -11.31
N GLU A 128 -4.43 9.81 -12.55
CA GLU A 128 -5.23 9.24 -13.65
C GLU A 128 -4.78 7.81 -13.97
N PHE A 129 -3.48 7.57 -14.06
CA PHE A 129 -2.93 6.24 -14.29
C PHE A 129 -3.26 5.26 -13.14
N MET A 130 -3.21 5.71 -11.89
CA MET A 130 -3.61 4.89 -10.73
C MET A 130 -5.12 4.60 -10.74
N ALA A 131 -5.95 5.54 -11.19
CA ALA A 131 -7.38 5.31 -11.41
C ALA A 131 -7.62 4.28 -12.52
N TYR A 132 -6.84 4.33 -13.60
CA TYR A 132 -6.87 3.32 -14.66
C TYR A 132 -6.45 1.94 -14.16
N ARG A 133 -5.33 1.82 -13.41
CA ARG A 133 -4.92 0.56 -12.76
C ARG A 133 -5.99 -0.03 -11.85
N LYS A 134 -6.73 0.82 -11.12
CA LYS A 134 -7.87 0.35 -10.32
C LYS A 134 -8.95 -0.30 -11.19
N GLN A 135 -9.21 0.21 -12.40
CA GLN A 135 -10.15 -0.43 -13.33
C GLN A 135 -9.61 -1.77 -13.84
N LEU A 136 -8.32 -1.85 -14.20
CA LEU A 136 -7.66 -3.11 -14.58
C LEU A 136 -7.75 -4.15 -13.46
N ARG A 137 -7.46 -3.76 -12.21
CA ARG A 137 -7.59 -4.62 -11.03
C ARG A 137 -9.00 -5.18 -10.88
N ASN A 138 -10.02 -4.33 -11.01
CA ASN A 138 -11.42 -4.77 -10.91
C ASN A 138 -11.80 -5.75 -12.03
N MET A 139 -11.24 -5.58 -13.22
CA MET A 139 -11.44 -6.52 -14.33
C MET A 139 -10.73 -7.85 -14.06
N LEU A 140 -9.47 -7.83 -13.61
CA LEU A 140 -8.73 -9.02 -13.21
C LEU A 140 -9.42 -9.77 -12.06
N SER A 141 -10.00 -9.06 -11.09
CA SER A 141 -10.79 -9.64 -10.00
C SER A 141 -12.02 -10.38 -10.53
N ALA A 142 -12.76 -9.79 -11.49
CA ALA A 142 -13.89 -10.48 -12.11
C ALA A 142 -13.49 -11.79 -12.79
N VAL A 143 -12.29 -11.85 -13.38
CA VAL A 143 -11.71 -13.08 -13.96
C VAL A 143 -11.27 -14.06 -12.87
N GLY A 144 -10.58 -13.57 -11.84
CA GLY A 144 -10.04 -14.39 -10.77
C GLY A 144 -11.11 -15.03 -9.86
N ASP A 145 -12.35 -14.54 -9.88
CA ASP A 145 -13.50 -15.20 -9.26
C ASP A 145 -13.71 -16.66 -9.72
N PHE A 146 -13.28 -17.01 -10.94
CA PHE A 146 -13.54 -18.34 -11.52
C PHE A 146 -12.35 -18.93 -12.28
N GLU A 147 -11.39 -18.12 -12.76
CA GLU A 147 -10.13 -18.58 -13.38
C GLU A 147 -8.87 -17.96 -12.74
N PRO A 148 -8.69 -18.06 -11.41
CA PRO A 148 -7.51 -17.47 -10.72
C PRO A 148 -6.19 -18.13 -11.16
N GLU A 149 -6.24 -19.41 -11.53
CA GLU A 149 -5.10 -20.20 -12.00
C GLU A 149 -4.47 -19.60 -13.28
N SER A 150 -5.30 -19.09 -14.20
CA SER A 150 -4.83 -18.47 -15.46
C SER A 150 -4.04 -17.19 -15.19
N ILE A 151 -4.45 -16.43 -14.16
CA ILE A 151 -3.74 -15.22 -13.72
C ILE A 151 -2.36 -15.59 -13.16
N LEU A 152 -2.29 -16.57 -12.27
CA LEU A 152 -1.02 -17.02 -11.68
C LEU A 152 -0.05 -17.55 -12.74
N MET A 153 -0.53 -18.40 -13.65
CA MET A 153 0.27 -18.96 -14.75
C MET A 153 0.93 -17.89 -15.63
N LYS A 154 0.27 -16.73 -15.80
CA LYS A 154 0.79 -15.61 -16.60
C LYS A 154 1.69 -14.68 -15.81
N LEU A 155 1.45 -14.52 -14.50
CA LEU A 155 2.26 -13.67 -13.62
C LEU A 155 3.59 -14.34 -13.24
N GLU A 156 3.60 -15.66 -13.08
CA GLU A 156 4.77 -16.45 -12.68
C GLU A 156 6.05 -16.21 -13.51
N PRO A 157 6.00 -16.23 -14.86
CA PRO A 157 7.17 -15.93 -15.68
C PRO A 157 7.71 -14.52 -15.46
N SER A 158 6.83 -13.53 -15.29
CA SER A 158 7.22 -12.14 -15.03
C SER A 158 7.92 -12.01 -13.68
N VAL A 159 7.37 -12.60 -12.62
CA VAL A 159 7.99 -12.62 -11.29
C VAL A 159 9.35 -13.32 -11.33
N ARG A 160 9.45 -14.49 -11.97
CA ARG A 160 10.72 -15.22 -12.10
C ARG A 160 11.78 -14.37 -12.82
N ASN A 161 11.45 -13.82 -13.98
CA ASN A 161 12.38 -13.00 -14.75
C ASN A 161 12.85 -11.77 -13.98
N VAL A 162 11.92 -11.11 -13.29
CA VAL A 162 12.24 -9.93 -12.47
C VAL A 162 13.12 -10.32 -11.27
N CYS A 163 12.84 -11.41 -10.56
CA CYS A 163 13.69 -11.85 -9.44
C CYS A 163 15.10 -12.26 -9.86
N GLU A 164 15.25 -12.94 -11.01
CA GLU A 164 16.53 -13.47 -11.49
C GLU A 164 17.36 -12.44 -12.28
N ASN A 165 16.69 -11.58 -13.07
CA ASN A 165 17.31 -10.74 -14.09
C ASN A 165 16.87 -9.26 -14.01
N TRP A 166 16.52 -8.75 -12.82
CA TRP A 166 16.05 -7.35 -12.70
C TRP A 166 17.04 -6.33 -13.27
N LYS A 167 18.36 -6.58 -13.23
CA LYS A 167 19.37 -5.65 -13.77
C LYS A 167 19.25 -5.44 -15.29
N GLN A 168 18.70 -6.43 -16.00
CA GLN A 168 18.47 -6.37 -17.44
C GLN A 168 17.02 -5.96 -17.78
N CYS A 169 16.14 -5.87 -16.78
CA CYS A 169 14.75 -5.49 -16.98
C CYS A 169 14.61 -3.97 -17.03
N HIS A 170 13.67 -3.49 -17.85
CA HIS A 170 13.24 -2.11 -17.77
C HIS A 170 12.53 -1.85 -16.44
N VAL A 171 12.71 -0.64 -15.91
CA VAL A 171 12.18 -0.24 -14.60
C VAL A 171 10.65 -0.32 -14.55
N ASN A 172 9.96 0.04 -15.62
CA ASN A 172 8.51 -0.08 -15.72
C ASN A 172 8.01 -1.53 -15.69
N VAL A 173 8.81 -2.50 -16.14
CA VAL A 173 8.51 -3.94 -16.04
C VAL A 173 8.67 -4.41 -14.60
N ILE A 174 9.74 -3.97 -13.92
CA ILE A 174 9.97 -4.25 -12.50
C ILE A 174 8.81 -3.72 -11.67
N GLU A 175 8.51 -2.43 -11.82
CA GLU A 175 7.46 -1.75 -11.05
C GLU A 175 6.09 -2.39 -11.29
N ALA A 176 5.70 -2.64 -12.54
CA ALA A 176 4.42 -3.25 -12.87
C ALA A 176 4.28 -4.67 -12.29
N THR A 177 5.36 -5.45 -12.33
CA THR A 177 5.37 -6.80 -11.75
C THR A 177 5.17 -6.75 -10.24
N LEU A 178 5.86 -5.84 -9.55
CA LEU A 178 5.67 -5.61 -8.11
C LEU A 178 4.25 -5.11 -7.81
N ALA A 179 3.71 -4.20 -8.61
CA ALA A 179 2.35 -3.66 -8.44
C ALA A 179 1.27 -4.75 -8.62
N LEU A 180 1.44 -5.63 -9.61
CA LEU A 180 0.58 -6.80 -9.80
C LEU A 180 0.66 -7.77 -8.61
N VAL A 181 1.85 -8.02 -8.06
CA VAL A 181 2.01 -8.85 -6.84
C VAL A 181 1.40 -8.16 -5.62
N TYR A 182 1.55 -6.84 -5.49
CA TYR A 182 0.90 -6.07 -4.44
C TYR A 182 -0.63 -6.21 -4.51
N ASP A 183 -1.22 -6.11 -5.70
CA ASP A 183 -2.66 -6.23 -5.92
C ASP A 183 -3.18 -7.68 -5.96
N LEU A 184 -2.30 -8.69 -5.90
CA LEU A 184 -2.65 -10.11 -6.07
C LEU A 184 -3.82 -10.54 -5.20
N ALA A 185 -3.80 -10.19 -3.91
CA ALA A 185 -4.88 -10.49 -2.98
C ALA A 185 -6.26 -10.00 -3.42
N ASP A 186 -6.32 -8.89 -4.16
CA ASP A 186 -7.58 -8.27 -4.58
C ASP A 186 -8.21 -8.98 -5.76
N PHE A 187 -7.43 -9.66 -6.60
CA PHE A 187 -7.96 -10.32 -7.78
C PHE A 187 -8.05 -11.84 -7.71
N ILE A 188 -7.28 -12.54 -6.86
CA ILE A 188 -7.49 -13.99 -6.63
C ILE A 188 -8.31 -14.32 -5.37
N HIS A 189 -8.73 -13.30 -4.60
CA HIS A 189 -9.59 -13.43 -3.42
C HIS A 189 -9.11 -14.45 -2.37
N THR A 190 -7.79 -14.73 -2.31
CA THR A 190 -7.22 -15.72 -1.40
C THR A 190 -6.96 -15.14 -0.02
N ASN A 191 -7.44 -15.81 1.03
CA ASN A 191 -7.02 -15.51 2.39
C ASN A 191 -5.70 -16.23 2.71
N PHE A 192 -4.60 -15.50 2.57
CA PHE A 192 -3.23 -15.97 2.78
C PHE A 192 -2.92 -16.45 4.20
N GLY A 193 -3.80 -16.20 5.18
CA GLY A 193 -3.63 -16.65 6.57
C GLY A 193 -4.29 -18.01 6.91
N SER A 194 -5.21 -18.52 6.09
CA SER A 194 -6.05 -19.69 6.45
C SER A 194 -6.26 -20.70 5.34
N ASN A 195 -6.10 -20.31 4.06
CA ASN A 195 -6.47 -21.18 2.94
C ASN A 195 -5.24 -21.94 2.41
N SER A 196 -5.31 -23.28 2.44
CA SER A 196 -4.29 -24.22 1.94
C SER A 196 -4.52 -24.67 0.48
N SER A 197 -5.40 -24.00 -0.26
CA SER A 197 -5.62 -24.31 -1.68
C SER A 197 -4.34 -24.14 -2.49
N VAL A 198 -4.16 -24.92 -3.56
CA VAL A 198 -3.02 -24.83 -4.49
C VAL A 198 -2.81 -23.41 -5.01
N VAL A 199 -3.88 -22.70 -5.38
CA VAL A 199 -3.85 -21.30 -5.85
C VAL A 199 -3.25 -20.36 -4.79
N SER A 200 -3.74 -20.46 -3.55
CA SER A 200 -3.21 -19.70 -2.40
C SER A 200 -1.72 -19.98 -2.18
N GLU A 201 -1.29 -21.24 -2.25
CA GLU A 201 0.12 -21.59 -2.04
C GLU A 201 1.03 -21.05 -3.14
N ARG A 202 0.63 -21.16 -4.40
CA ARG A 202 1.36 -20.55 -5.53
C ARG A 202 1.47 -19.03 -5.38
N ALA A 203 0.38 -18.38 -4.99
CA ALA A 203 0.38 -16.93 -4.76
C ALA A 203 1.30 -16.51 -3.59
N LYS A 204 1.41 -17.34 -2.53
CA LYS A 204 2.39 -17.12 -1.46
C LYS A 204 3.82 -17.26 -1.99
N ILE A 205 4.09 -18.27 -2.80
CA ILE A 205 5.42 -18.49 -3.40
C ILE A 205 5.84 -17.27 -4.21
N LEU A 206 4.97 -16.71 -5.06
CA LEU A 206 5.25 -15.49 -5.81
C LEU A 206 5.65 -14.31 -4.91
N THR A 207 4.88 -14.12 -3.83
CA THR A 207 5.14 -13.05 -2.86
C THR A 207 6.48 -13.26 -2.15
N ILE A 208 6.77 -14.49 -1.71
CA ILE A 208 8.02 -14.84 -1.04
C ILE A 208 9.21 -14.67 -2.00
N GLN A 209 9.08 -15.07 -3.28
CA GLN A 209 10.12 -14.90 -4.28
C GLN A 209 10.52 -13.42 -4.45
N ILE A 210 9.55 -12.50 -4.53
CA ILE A 210 9.83 -11.07 -4.58
C ILE A 210 10.54 -10.62 -3.31
N LEU A 211 10.04 -11.01 -2.13
CA LEU A 211 10.58 -10.59 -0.84
C LEU A 211 11.97 -11.17 -0.50
N GLN A 212 12.35 -12.29 -1.12
CA GLN A 212 13.70 -12.88 -1.03
C GLN A 212 14.64 -12.41 -2.15
N SER A 213 14.12 -11.72 -3.16
CA SER A 213 14.94 -11.21 -4.26
C SER A 213 15.78 -10.01 -3.84
N THR A 214 16.74 -9.65 -4.70
CA THR A 214 17.58 -8.44 -4.53
C THR A 214 17.00 -7.22 -5.24
N ILE A 215 15.70 -7.21 -5.55
CA ILE A 215 15.09 -6.16 -6.38
C ILE A 215 15.09 -4.78 -5.73
N ASN A 216 15.07 -4.74 -4.40
CA ASN A 216 15.22 -3.52 -3.61
C ASN A 216 16.62 -2.89 -3.71
N HIS A 217 17.56 -3.52 -4.43
CA HIS A 217 18.85 -2.92 -4.80
C HIS A 217 18.77 -2.09 -6.08
N CYS A 218 17.59 -1.98 -6.73
CA CYS A 218 17.38 -1.11 -7.89
C CYS A 218 17.66 0.37 -7.59
N GLY A 219 17.63 0.78 -6.32
CA GLY A 219 18.02 2.12 -5.88
C GLY A 219 16.97 3.21 -6.15
N LEU A 220 15.81 2.84 -6.69
CA LEU A 220 14.71 3.76 -6.96
C LEU A 220 13.77 3.85 -5.75
N PRO A 221 13.50 5.04 -5.19
CA PRO A 221 12.72 5.19 -3.96
C PRO A 221 11.30 4.61 -4.02
N TYR A 222 10.61 4.74 -5.16
CA TYR A 222 9.24 4.21 -5.32
C TYR A 222 9.21 2.67 -5.43
N ILE A 223 10.25 2.05 -6.02
CA ILE A 223 10.40 0.58 -6.03
C ILE A 223 10.61 0.06 -4.62
N ASN A 224 11.50 0.71 -3.85
CA ASN A 224 11.75 0.33 -2.46
C ASN A 224 10.49 0.50 -1.60
N THR A 225 9.75 1.60 -1.80
CA THR A 225 8.47 1.83 -1.12
C THR A 225 7.50 0.70 -1.43
N LEU A 226 7.30 0.35 -2.71
CA LEU A 226 6.41 -0.73 -3.13
C LEU A 226 6.85 -2.10 -2.58
N PHE A 227 8.16 -2.38 -2.52
CA PHE A 227 8.70 -3.58 -1.88
C PHE A 227 8.29 -3.68 -0.41
N PHE A 228 8.42 -2.60 0.37
CA PHE A 228 8.00 -2.57 1.77
C PHE A 228 6.47 -2.62 1.94
N GLU A 229 5.71 -2.08 0.97
CA GLU A 229 4.26 -2.20 0.94
C GLU A 229 3.81 -3.64 0.74
N ILE A 230 4.48 -4.40 -0.14
CA ILE A 230 4.25 -5.84 -0.31
C ILE A 230 4.55 -6.56 1.00
N ALA A 231 5.70 -6.29 1.63
CA ALA A 231 6.08 -6.92 2.89
C ALA A 231 5.02 -6.69 4.00
N CYS A 232 4.51 -5.46 4.12
CA CYS A 232 3.47 -5.14 5.09
C CYS A 232 2.10 -5.71 4.70
N ARG A 233 1.74 -5.69 3.42
CA ARG A 233 0.44 -6.20 2.94
C ARG A 233 0.31 -7.71 3.20
N TYR A 234 1.40 -8.44 3.02
CA TYR A 234 1.47 -9.89 3.16
C TYR A 234 2.10 -10.35 4.48
N GLU A 235 1.99 -9.54 5.54
CA GLU A 235 2.52 -9.84 6.88
C GLU A 235 2.12 -11.24 7.40
N ARG A 236 0.91 -11.72 7.09
CA ARG A 236 0.44 -13.06 7.49
C ARG A 236 1.25 -14.19 6.85
N ILE A 237 1.69 -14.02 5.59
CA ILE A 237 2.58 -14.98 4.91
C ILE A 237 3.92 -15.02 5.64
N LEU A 238 4.46 -13.85 5.96
CA LEU A 238 5.74 -13.71 6.65
C LEU A 238 5.71 -14.19 8.12
N GLN A 239 4.55 -14.20 8.77
CA GLN A 239 4.37 -14.83 10.08
C GLN A 239 4.51 -16.36 10.01
N SER A 240 4.09 -16.98 8.90
CA SER A 240 4.22 -18.42 8.66
C SER A 240 5.58 -18.82 8.06
N SER A 241 6.20 -17.94 7.29
CA SER A 241 7.50 -18.13 6.64
C SER A 241 8.43 -16.98 7.01
N THR A 242 9.19 -17.15 8.09
CA THR A 242 10.04 -16.10 8.66
C THR A 242 11.35 -15.90 7.89
N GLY A 243 11.66 -16.75 6.90
CA GLY A 243 12.92 -16.72 6.14
C GLY A 243 13.29 -15.33 5.57
N PRO A 244 12.36 -14.61 4.91
CA PRO A 244 12.66 -13.28 4.34
C PRO A 244 12.79 -12.15 5.38
N LEU A 245 12.37 -12.35 6.64
CA LEU A 245 12.20 -11.25 7.60
C LEU A 245 13.50 -10.50 7.91
N LEU A 246 14.62 -11.21 8.04
CA LEU A 246 15.92 -10.56 8.31
C LEU A 246 16.38 -9.70 7.13
N MET A 247 16.21 -10.19 5.90
CA MET A 247 16.56 -9.43 4.69
C MET A 247 15.71 -8.17 4.55
N ILE A 248 14.41 -8.28 4.84
CA ILE A 248 13.48 -7.14 4.83
C ILE A 248 13.87 -6.13 5.93
N LEU A 249 14.21 -6.62 7.13
CA LEU A 249 14.64 -5.79 8.24
C LEU A 249 15.94 -5.02 7.93
N GLU A 250 16.94 -5.70 7.37
CA GLU A 250 18.19 -5.05 6.94
C GLU A 250 17.92 -3.95 5.92
N ALA A 251 17.04 -4.21 4.94
CA ALA A 251 16.63 -3.22 3.97
C ALA A 251 15.88 -2.03 4.60
N PHE A 252 15.09 -2.26 5.64
CA PHE A 252 14.44 -1.17 6.37
C PHE A 252 15.47 -0.26 7.07
N LEU A 253 16.57 -0.80 7.60
CA LEU A 253 17.50 -0.04 8.45
C LEU A 253 18.58 0.72 7.67
N ASP A 254 18.78 0.41 6.38
CA ASP A 254 19.79 1.04 5.53
C ASP A 254 19.24 2.15 4.60
N THR A 255 20.02 2.54 3.59
CA THR A 255 19.71 3.60 2.62
C THR A 255 18.54 3.27 1.69
N ARG A 256 18.12 2.01 1.61
CA ARG A 256 16.91 1.60 0.89
C ARG A 256 15.66 2.00 1.65
N GLY A 257 15.73 1.97 2.99
CA GLY A 257 14.64 2.15 3.92
C GLY A 257 14.63 3.49 4.68
N LEU A 258 14.82 3.45 5.99
CA LEU A 258 14.74 4.60 6.90
C LEU A 258 15.77 5.69 6.60
N ARG A 259 16.88 5.35 5.94
CA ARG A 259 17.94 6.30 5.55
C ARG A 259 17.82 6.73 4.08
N GLN A 260 16.64 6.56 3.48
CA GLN A 260 16.35 6.98 2.11
C GLN A 260 16.46 8.51 1.96
N ALA A 261 16.99 8.97 0.81
CA ALA A 261 17.22 10.38 0.53
C ALA A 261 15.91 11.13 0.19
N SER A 262 15.00 10.48 -0.53
CA SER A 262 13.68 11.05 -0.83
C SER A 262 12.83 11.19 0.44
N LEU A 263 12.48 12.42 0.81
CA LEU A 263 11.66 12.72 1.99
C LEU A 263 10.30 12.01 1.93
N GLN A 264 9.61 12.09 0.79
CA GLN A 264 8.28 11.51 0.61
C GLN A 264 8.31 9.99 0.78
N SER A 265 9.28 9.31 0.14
CA SER A 265 9.46 7.87 0.28
C SER A 265 9.88 7.50 1.70
N ARG A 266 10.80 8.27 2.32
CA ARG A 266 11.25 8.03 3.68
C ARG A 266 10.07 8.07 4.66
N SER A 267 9.21 9.09 4.61
CA SER A 267 8.06 9.18 5.51
C SER A 267 7.10 7.99 5.37
N ARG A 268 6.81 7.57 4.12
CA ARG A 268 6.00 6.37 3.87
C ARG A 268 6.67 5.11 4.42
N ILE A 269 7.97 4.95 4.21
CA ILE A 269 8.75 3.81 4.70
C ILE A 269 8.81 3.80 6.23
N THR A 270 8.94 4.94 6.90
CA THR A 270 8.93 5.03 8.36
C THR A 270 7.60 4.53 8.94
N TYR A 271 6.47 4.89 8.32
CA TYR A 271 5.18 4.31 8.67
C TYR A 271 5.14 2.78 8.47
N LEU A 272 5.60 2.30 7.31
CA LEU A 272 5.64 0.87 7.00
C LEU A 272 6.55 0.10 7.97
N PHE A 273 7.69 0.66 8.36
CA PHE A 273 8.57 0.09 9.39
C PHE A 273 7.84 -0.08 10.72
N CYS A 274 7.11 0.94 11.17
CA CYS A 274 6.32 0.83 12.39
C CYS A 274 5.26 -0.27 12.30
N ARG A 275 4.59 -0.42 11.16
CA ARG A 275 3.63 -1.50 10.91
C ARG A 275 4.32 -2.87 10.93
N PHE A 276 5.43 -3.02 10.22
CA PHE A 276 6.23 -4.23 10.15
C PHE A 276 6.69 -4.68 11.54
N VAL A 277 7.24 -3.76 12.33
CA VAL A 277 7.66 -4.01 13.72
C VAL A 277 6.51 -4.55 14.56
N LYS A 278 5.32 -3.95 14.47
CA LYS A 278 4.14 -4.40 15.24
C LYS A 278 3.68 -5.80 14.82
N ALA A 279 3.70 -6.10 13.52
CA ALA A 279 3.27 -7.39 12.98
C ALA A 279 4.25 -8.53 13.30
N HIS A 280 5.55 -8.23 13.44
CA HIS A 280 6.62 -9.22 13.60
C HIS A 280 7.41 -9.09 14.91
N LYS A 281 6.89 -8.35 15.90
CA LYS A 281 7.57 -8.04 17.18
C LYS A 281 8.15 -9.25 17.91
N LEU A 282 7.49 -10.42 17.85
CA LEU A 282 7.98 -11.66 18.47
C LEU A 282 9.25 -12.20 17.80
N PHE A 283 9.30 -12.15 16.47
CA PHE A 283 10.48 -12.55 15.70
C PHE A 283 11.62 -11.55 15.90
N LEU A 284 11.31 -10.26 15.80
CA LEU A 284 12.28 -9.17 15.94
C LEU A 284 12.85 -9.07 17.35
N GLY A 285 12.13 -9.58 18.36
CA GLY A 285 12.58 -9.54 19.75
C GLY A 285 13.92 -10.24 20.00
N ASN A 286 14.30 -11.21 19.16
CA ASN A 286 15.61 -11.88 19.20
C ASN A 286 16.76 -11.02 18.69
N GLN A 287 16.48 -10.04 17.84
CA GLN A 287 17.47 -9.16 17.19
C GLN A 287 17.36 -7.71 17.69
N ALA A 288 16.55 -7.48 18.73
CA ALA A 288 16.17 -6.15 19.18
C ALA A 288 17.39 -5.27 19.51
N GLU A 289 18.43 -5.82 20.14
CA GLU A 289 19.63 -5.05 20.51
C GLU A 289 20.32 -4.40 19.29
N ASN A 290 20.53 -5.18 18.23
CA ASN A 290 21.12 -4.68 16.98
C ASN A 290 20.21 -3.64 16.31
N ILE A 291 18.90 -3.91 16.26
CA ILE A 291 17.93 -2.98 15.68
C ILE A 291 17.95 -1.65 16.44
N LEU A 292 17.93 -1.69 17.78
CA LEU A 292 17.90 -0.51 18.63
C LEU A 292 19.17 0.33 18.48
N ALA A 293 20.35 -0.31 18.38
CA ALA A 293 21.61 0.39 18.11
C ALA A 293 21.59 1.13 16.77
N GLN A 294 21.02 0.52 15.72
CA GLN A 294 20.89 1.18 14.41
C GLN A 294 19.86 2.31 14.40
N LEU A 295 18.89 2.30 15.33
CA LEU A 295 17.87 3.35 15.45
C LEU A 295 18.30 4.53 16.32
N GLU A 296 19.35 4.36 17.14
CA GLU A 296 19.82 5.38 18.10
C GLU A 296 20.10 6.73 17.43
N SER A 297 20.71 6.72 16.23
CA SER A 297 21.06 7.93 15.47
C SER A 297 19.85 8.79 15.07
N PHE A 298 18.63 8.24 15.07
CA PHE A 298 17.42 9.01 14.75
C PHE A 298 16.87 9.78 15.96
N PHE A 299 17.32 9.46 17.18
CA PHE A 299 16.87 10.09 18.42
C PHE A 299 17.89 11.05 19.01
N THR A 300 19.16 10.90 18.66
CA THR A 300 20.20 11.87 19.00
C THR A 300 19.91 13.20 18.33
N VAL A 301 19.94 14.28 19.09
CA VAL A 301 19.86 15.66 18.57
C VAL A 301 21.19 16.01 17.90
N THR A 302 21.49 15.37 16.79
CA THR A 302 22.49 15.87 15.82
C THR A 302 21.77 16.79 14.85
N SER A 303 22.50 17.77 14.29
CA SER A 303 22.04 18.79 13.33
C SER A 303 20.71 18.45 12.64
N GLU A 304 19.73 19.36 12.66
CA GLU A 304 18.41 19.21 12.02
C GLU A 304 18.48 18.74 10.55
N GLU A 305 19.66 18.85 9.93
CA GLU A 305 19.97 18.50 8.55
C GLU A 305 20.13 16.99 8.28
N ASP A 306 20.55 16.16 9.24
CA ASP A 306 21.00 14.79 8.94
C ASP A 306 19.86 13.84 8.48
N TYR A 307 18.64 14.04 8.98
CA TYR A 307 17.51 13.13 8.70
C TYR A 307 16.15 13.79 8.45
N GLN A 308 16.05 15.13 8.37
CA GLN A 308 14.80 15.92 8.16
C GLN A 308 13.51 15.08 8.32
N LEU A 309 13.19 14.70 9.57
CA LEU A 309 12.07 13.82 9.87
C LEU A 309 10.82 14.67 10.11
N SER A 310 9.72 14.31 9.47
CA SER A 310 8.44 14.94 9.78
C SER A 310 8.00 14.61 11.22
N LYS A 311 7.02 15.36 11.73
CA LYS A 311 6.36 15.05 13.00
C LYS A 311 5.84 13.62 13.03
N GLU A 312 5.19 13.18 11.95
CA GLU A 312 4.60 11.84 11.88
C GLU A 312 5.67 10.75 11.89
N ASP A 313 6.80 10.98 11.21
CA ASP A 313 7.93 10.05 11.16
C ASP A 313 8.50 9.83 12.56
N GLN A 314 8.69 10.91 13.32
CA GLN A 314 9.12 10.83 14.72
C GLN A 314 8.10 10.05 15.56
N MET A 315 6.80 10.29 15.39
CA MET A 315 5.75 9.52 16.10
C MET A 315 5.88 8.02 15.83
N TYR A 316 6.06 7.62 14.57
CA TYR A 316 6.19 6.22 14.19
C TYR A 316 7.48 5.59 14.69
N LEU A 317 8.60 6.31 14.66
CA LEU A 317 9.89 5.83 15.19
C LEU A 317 9.83 5.59 16.70
N TYR A 318 9.30 6.55 17.48
CA TYR A 318 9.11 6.37 18.92
C TYR A 318 8.17 5.19 19.24
N GLU A 319 7.10 5.01 18.46
CA GLU A 319 6.19 3.87 18.61
C GLU A 319 6.86 2.54 18.26
N SER A 320 7.63 2.45 17.16
CA SER A 320 8.32 1.22 16.77
C SER A 320 9.41 0.84 17.75
N THR A 321 10.23 1.80 18.18
CA THR A 321 11.35 1.56 19.10
C THR A 321 10.83 1.10 20.46
N SER A 322 9.78 1.74 20.98
CA SER A 322 9.15 1.30 22.23
C SER A 322 8.53 -0.09 22.13
N VAL A 323 7.86 -0.43 21.01
CA VAL A 323 7.34 -1.78 20.78
C VAL A 323 8.45 -2.82 20.76
N LEU A 324 9.58 -2.52 20.10
CA LEU A 324 10.77 -3.40 20.08
C LEU A 324 11.33 -3.62 21.48
N ILE A 325 11.53 -2.56 22.27
CA ILE A 325 12.05 -2.67 23.65
C ILE A 325 11.14 -3.58 24.48
N VAL A 326 9.83 -3.28 24.51
CA VAL A 326 8.86 -4.00 25.35
C VAL A 326 8.78 -5.49 24.97
N HIS A 327 8.72 -5.79 23.68
CA HIS A 327 8.54 -7.16 23.16
C HIS A 327 9.86 -7.87 22.83
N SER A 328 11.01 -7.28 23.18
CA SER A 328 12.31 -7.94 23.03
C SER A 328 12.48 -9.11 23.98
N ASN A 329 13.40 -10.01 23.65
CA ASN A 329 13.84 -11.09 24.52
C ASN A 329 15.00 -10.67 25.44
N LEU A 330 15.20 -9.36 25.62
CA LEU A 330 16.23 -8.80 26.49
C LEU A 330 15.86 -8.96 27.98
N PRO A 331 16.86 -9.04 28.88
CA PRO A 331 16.65 -8.92 30.32
C PRO A 331 15.94 -7.62 30.69
N VAL A 332 15.22 -7.62 31.81
CA VAL A 332 14.44 -6.46 32.27
C VAL A 332 15.32 -5.22 32.45
N GLU A 333 16.53 -5.40 32.96
CA GLU A 333 17.49 -4.34 33.21
C GLU A 333 17.92 -3.66 31.89
N ARG A 334 18.14 -4.46 30.84
CA ARG A 334 18.46 -3.94 29.50
C ARG A 334 17.27 -3.25 28.86
N LYS A 335 16.06 -3.79 29.02
CA LYS A 335 14.83 -3.11 28.56
C LYS A 335 14.66 -1.74 29.23
N GLN A 336 14.92 -1.68 30.53
CA GLN A 336 14.86 -0.45 31.32
C GLN A 336 15.91 0.57 30.83
N GLU A 337 17.14 0.13 30.57
CA GLU A 337 18.21 0.96 30.03
C GLU A 337 17.82 1.59 28.67
N TYR A 338 17.36 0.79 27.72
CA TYR A 338 16.92 1.30 26.41
C TYR A 338 15.70 2.23 26.52
N MET A 339 14.75 1.92 27.39
CA MET A 339 13.59 2.80 27.61
C MET A 339 14.01 4.12 28.27
N LYS A 340 15.01 4.09 29.16
CA LYS A 340 15.59 5.29 29.76
C LYS A 340 16.28 6.15 28.70
N ILE A 341 17.10 5.57 27.83
CA ILE A 341 17.74 6.28 26.71
C ILE A 341 16.68 6.94 25.82
N LEU A 342 15.63 6.20 25.45
CA LEU A 342 14.54 6.71 24.63
C LEU A 342 13.79 7.86 25.33
N GLY A 343 13.49 7.73 26.62
CA GLY A 343 12.85 8.77 27.41
C GLY A 343 13.72 10.02 27.60
N LEU A 344 15.01 9.85 27.82
CA LEU A 344 15.97 10.95 27.91
C LEU A 344 16.04 11.76 26.61
N SER A 345 15.93 11.12 25.44
CA SER A 345 15.86 11.85 24.16
C SER A 345 14.65 12.80 24.08
N LEU A 346 13.51 12.42 24.68
CA LEU A 346 12.32 13.26 24.75
C LEU A 346 12.50 14.40 25.75
N LEU A 347 13.08 14.12 26.92
CA LEU A 347 13.41 15.14 27.92
C LEU A 347 14.38 16.18 27.37
N GLN A 348 15.40 15.77 26.60
CA GLN A 348 16.32 16.68 25.92
C GLN A 348 15.58 17.60 24.94
N LYS A 349 14.67 17.06 24.11
CA LYS A 349 13.82 17.87 23.22
C LYS A 349 12.98 18.88 24.01
N PHE A 350 12.39 18.48 25.14
CA PHE A 350 11.64 19.39 26.01
C PHE A 350 12.50 20.51 26.59
N SER A 351 13.72 20.20 27.05
CA SER A 351 14.64 21.18 27.59
C SER A 351 15.02 22.24 26.55
N LEU A 352 15.35 21.82 25.32
CA LEU A 352 15.66 22.73 24.21
C LEU A 352 14.50 23.67 23.88
N ILE A 353 13.27 23.15 23.82
CA ILE A 353 12.08 23.97 23.57
C ILE A 353 11.85 24.96 24.72
N THR A 354 12.05 24.53 25.97
CA THR A 354 11.86 25.37 27.15
C THR A 354 12.89 26.50 27.22
N GLU A 355 14.14 26.20 26.89
CA GLU A 355 15.21 27.19 26.76
C GLU A 355 14.88 28.21 25.65
N GLY A 356 14.47 27.75 24.46
CA GLY A 356 14.04 28.62 23.37
C GLY A 356 12.88 29.54 23.76
N LEU A 357 11.86 29.01 24.46
CA LEU A 357 10.72 29.79 24.98
C LEU A 357 11.12 30.86 26.01
N SER A 358 12.21 30.67 26.73
CA SER A 358 12.73 31.63 27.71
C SER A 358 13.52 32.77 27.06
N GLN A 359 14.14 32.50 25.91
CA GLN A 359 15.03 33.43 25.21
C GLN A 359 14.31 34.27 24.15
N THR A 360 13.28 33.74 23.49
CA THR A 360 12.57 34.48 22.45
C THR A 360 11.40 35.31 23.00
N LYS A 361 11.16 36.45 22.36
CA LYS A 361 9.97 37.30 22.57
C LYS A 361 9.07 37.36 21.33
N ASP A 362 9.47 36.75 20.22
CA ASP A 362 8.67 36.73 18.99
C ASP A 362 7.45 35.81 19.19
N VAL A 363 6.26 36.37 18.99
CA VAL A 363 4.99 35.65 19.09
C VAL A 363 4.91 34.49 18.08
N LYS A 364 5.51 34.61 16.90
CA LYS A 364 5.51 33.55 15.88
C LYS A 364 6.39 32.37 16.32
N GLU A 365 7.60 32.64 16.77
CA GLU A 365 8.52 31.62 17.29
C GLU A 365 7.94 30.94 18.55
N ILE A 366 7.34 31.72 19.46
CA ILE A 366 6.64 31.18 20.63
C ILE A 366 5.55 30.18 20.22
N LYS A 367 4.75 30.50 19.21
CA LYS A 367 3.72 29.58 18.70
C LYS A 367 4.34 28.31 18.12
N GLN A 368 5.45 28.42 17.39
CA GLN A 368 6.17 27.26 16.87
C GLN A 368 6.72 26.37 18.00
N PHE A 369 7.32 26.95 19.03
CA PHE A 369 7.77 26.21 20.21
C PHE A 369 6.62 25.51 20.93
N PHE A 370 5.45 26.16 21.09
CA PHE A 370 4.27 25.50 21.65
C PHE A 370 3.81 24.31 20.81
N GLN A 371 3.86 24.42 19.47
CA GLN A 371 3.54 23.32 18.58
C GLN A 371 4.54 22.17 18.73
N GLN A 372 5.84 22.46 18.72
CA GLN A 372 6.89 21.46 18.96
C GLN A 372 6.72 20.78 20.32
N TYR A 373 6.37 21.53 21.36
CA TYR A 373 6.12 20.98 22.70
C TYR A 373 4.95 19.99 22.67
N ALA A 374 3.84 20.36 22.02
CA ALA A 374 2.70 19.47 21.84
C ALA A 374 3.06 18.20 21.05
N ASP A 375 3.96 18.33 20.07
CA ASP A 375 4.46 17.20 19.28
C ASP A 375 5.27 16.23 20.15
N VAL A 376 6.19 16.74 20.98
CA VAL A 376 6.98 15.90 21.92
C VAL A 376 6.08 15.20 22.94
N ILE A 377 5.04 15.86 23.46
CA ILE A 377 4.01 15.20 24.29
C ILE A 377 3.34 14.05 23.51
N GLY A 378 3.03 14.27 22.23
CA GLY A 378 2.52 13.25 21.33
C GLY A 378 3.46 12.06 21.18
N TYR A 379 4.77 12.30 21.09
CA TYR A 379 5.80 11.26 21.04
C TYR A 379 5.85 10.45 22.34
N SER A 380 5.82 11.11 23.51
CA SER A 380 5.76 10.44 24.80
C SER A 380 4.53 9.52 24.90
N ALA A 381 3.37 9.98 24.42
CA ALA A 381 2.16 9.16 24.38
C ALA A 381 2.33 7.90 23.49
N ARG A 382 3.04 8.02 22.36
CA ARG A 382 3.35 6.87 21.49
C ARG A 382 4.24 5.84 22.17
N VAL A 383 5.23 6.28 22.94
CA VAL A 383 6.08 5.39 23.75
C VAL A 383 5.25 4.61 24.77
N THR A 384 4.30 5.27 25.45
CA THR A 384 3.43 4.59 26.44
C THR A 384 2.48 3.57 25.81
N LYS A 385 2.12 3.73 24.54
CA LYS A 385 1.19 2.83 23.83
C LYS A 385 1.78 1.44 23.57
N ALA A 386 3.11 1.28 23.64
CA ALA A 386 3.75 -0.03 23.50
C ALA A 386 3.40 -0.99 24.64
N PHE A 387 2.99 -0.47 25.80
CA PHE A 387 2.59 -1.26 26.96
C PHE A 387 1.11 -1.63 26.86
N THR A 388 0.81 -2.92 27.01
CA THR A 388 -0.58 -3.42 26.94
C THR A 388 -1.36 -3.13 28.22
N ASN A 389 -0.67 -3.02 29.35
CA ASN A 389 -1.24 -2.71 30.66
C ASN A 389 -0.16 -2.22 31.66
N ASN A 390 -0.61 -1.72 32.81
CA ASN A 390 0.27 -1.29 33.91
C ASN A 390 1.23 -2.39 34.38
N TYR A 391 0.84 -3.66 34.24
CA TYR A 391 1.69 -4.81 34.58
C TYR A 391 2.93 -4.87 33.69
N THR A 392 2.79 -4.71 32.36
CA THR A 392 3.96 -4.66 31.46
C THR A 392 4.90 -3.47 31.74
N MET A 393 4.38 -2.33 32.22
CA MET A 393 5.22 -1.19 32.64
C MET A 393 6.01 -1.49 33.91
N GLN A 394 5.36 -2.12 34.91
CA GLN A 394 5.99 -2.54 36.16
C GLN A 394 7.03 -3.64 35.93
N CYS A 395 6.72 -4.61 35.06
CA CYS A 395 7.65 -5.69 34.68
C CYS A 395 8.89 -5.19 33.94
N CYS A 396 8.81 -4.07 33.21
CA CYS A 396 9.98 -3.45 32.58
C CYS A 396 10.72 -2.46 33.50
N GLN A 397 10.20 -2.22 34.72
CA GLN A 397 10.75 -1.25 35.68
C GLN A 397 10.93 0.17 35.13
N CYS A 398 10.09 0.58 34.16
CA CYS A 398 10.21 1.88 33.48
C CYS A 398 9.43 3.01 34.16
N THR A 399 8.87 2.80 35.36
CA THR A 399 7.93 3.75 36.01
C THR A 399 8.54 5.13 36.28
N VAL A 400 9.83 5.19 36.63
CA VAL A 400 10.52 6.45 36.96
C VAL A 400 10.58 7.41 35.76
N ILE A 401 11.05 6.93 34.60
CA ILE A 401 11.17 7.78 33.41
C ILE A 401 9.81 8.28 32.91
N PHE A 402 8.75 7.49 33.07
CA PHE A 402 7.40 7.95 32.75
C PHE A 402 6.86 8.97 33.75
N THR A 403 7.27 8.90 35.02
CA THR A 403 6.93 9.93 36.00
C THR A 403 7.56 11.25 35.64
N GLU A 404 8.85 11.26 35.28
CA GLU A 404 9.56 12.45 34.79
C GLU A 404 8.91 13.03 33.52
N LEU A 405 8.57 12.18 32.54
CA LEU A 405 7.86 12.62 31.33
C LEU A 405 6.47 13.23 31.63
N MET A 406 5.78 12.72 32.67
CA MET A 406 4.48 13.26 33.10
C MET A 406 4.62 14.60 33.83
N GLU A 407 5.65 14.81 34.64
CA GLU A 407 5.91 16.10 35.31
C GLU A 407 6.12 17.24 34.29
N VAL A 408 6.79 16.94 33.17
CA VAL A 408 6.95 17.88 32.05
C VAL A 408 5.59 18.26 31.46
N ARG A 409 4.69 17.28 31.28
CA ARG A 409 3.32 17.53 30.80
C ARG A 409 2.51 18.43 31.75
N TYR A 410 2.66 18.25 33.06
CA TYR A 410 2.01 19.13 34.05
C TYR A 410 2.57 20.56 34.00
N SER A 411 3.90 20.70 33.87
CA SER A 411 4.56 22.00 33.74
C SER A 411 4.07 22.77 32.51
N PHE A 412 3.81 22.08 31.40
CA PHE A 412 3.20 22.67 30.20
C PHE A 412 1.77 23.15 30.39
N ALA A 413 0.92 22.33 31.01
CA ALA A 413 -0.46 22.70 31.32
C ALA A 413 -0.49 23.96 32.21
N TYR A 414 0.46 24.05 33.14
CA TYR A 414 0.63 25.23 33.97
C TYR A 414 1.10 26.46 33.17
N LEU A 415 2.12 26.32 32.32
CA LEU A 415 2.64 27.41 31.47
C LEU A 415 1.59 27.96 30.48
N THR A 416 0.79 27.08 29.88
CA THR A 416 -0.33 27.47 28.99
C THR A 416 -1.45 28.16 29.76
N SER A 417 -1.81 27.66 30.95
CA SER A 417 -2.81 28.31 31.81
C SER A 417 -2.38 29.71 32.27
N LEU A 418 -1.12 29.89 32.68
CA LEU A 418 -0.56 31.18 33.09
C LEU A 418 -0.49 32.20 31.95
N ARG A 419 -0.17 31.78 30.72
CA ARG A 419 -0.15 32.68 29.56
C ARG A 419 -1.55 33.00 29.02
N CYS A 420 -2.52 32.08 29.11
CA CYS A 420 -3.93 32.38 28.85
C CYS A 420 -4.49 33.40 29.86
N LEU A 421 -4.10 33.29 31.13
CA LEU A 421 -4.42 34.30 32.16
C LEU A 421 -3.68 35.63 31.91
N GLY A 422 -2.42 35.59 31.47
CA GLY A 422 -1.62 36.77 31.13
C GLY A 422 -2.06 37.51 29.86
N SER A 423 -2.82 36.86 28.98
CA SER A 423 -3.46 37.50 27.81
C SER A 423 -4.84 38.07 28.14
N PHE A 424 -5.49 37.59 29.21
CA PHE A 424 -6.70 38.22 29.79
C PHE A 424 -6.38 39.44 30.65
N THR A 425 -5.21 39.51 31.30
CA THR A 425 -4.81 40.67 32.13
C THR A 425 -4.12 41.80 31.38
N LYS A 426 -3.93 41.67 30.06
CA LYS A 426 -3.49 42.78 29.17
C LYS A 426 -4.62 43.38 28.32
N SER A 427 -5.87 42.93 28.49
CA SER A 427 -7.05 43.53 27.85
C SER A 427 -8.14 43.99 28.83
N VAL A 428 -7.75 44.28 30.08
CA VAL A 428 -8.51 45.05 31.06
C VAL A 428 -7.57 46.15 31.53
#